data_AF-A0A1A0IGZ2-F1
#
_entry.id   AF-A0A1A0IGZ2-F1
#
_cell.length_a   1.000
_cell.length_b   1.000
_cell.length_c   1.000
_cell.angle_alpha   90.00
_cell.angle_beta   90.00
_cell.angle_gamma   90.00
#
_symmetry.space_group_name_H-M   'P 1'
#
loop_
_entity.id
_entity.type
_entity.pdbx_description
1 polymer ?
#
loop_
_entity_poly.entity_id
_entity_poly.type
_entity_poly.pdbx_seq_one_letter_code
_entity_poly.pdbx_strand_id
1 'polypeptide(L)'
;MSVDPDHDQLGLFAAPATHLAVGTPTPSPGVVTDPTLMPDPRAEQHFWQHVVLTPRGCWYWIGAISSPDGYGRFTFRRNNRQRAISAHRFALLLVHPDLGADAADIGEHYCNEPLCVRVDSAHVRIGTQTNNLTYAVGLGRHRGSRPTTAIDRAARSIMLRTYLRDGGDPDHAHRLFQPVPAAAADQLGLF
;
A
#
# COMPACT_ATOMS: atom_id res chain seq x y z
N MET A 1 -6.86 31.45 -55.49
CA MET A 1 -6.33 32.68 -56.11
C MET A 1 -7.10 33.82 -55.46
N SER A 2 -6.55 34.77 -54.73
CA SER A 2 -5.17 35.23 -54.63
C SER A 2 -4.95 35.87 -53.26
N VAL A 3 -3.69 35.86 -52.87
CA VAL A 3 -3.08 36.62 -51.78
C VAL A 3 -3.25 38.13 -51.96
N ASP A 4 -3.24 38.87 -50.86
CA ASP A 4 -2.61 40.20 -50.80
C ASP A 4 -2.22 40.53 -49.34
N PRO A 5 -1.23 41.41 -49.12
CA PRO A 5 -0.12 41.15 -48.20
C PRO A 5 0.01 42.20 -47.09
N ASP A 6 0.93 41.89 -46.18
CA ASP A 6 1.54 42.78 -45.18
C ASP A 6 1.92 44.17 -45.72
N HIS A 7 1.70 45.19 -44.88
CA HIS A 7 2.72 46.03 -44.25
C HIS A 7 2.00 47.09 -43.38
N ASP A 8 2.54 47.73 -42.35
CA ASP A 8 3.54 47.49 -41.31
C ASP A 8 3.47 48.77 -40.43
N GLN A 9 3.97 48.70 -39.20
CA GLN A 9 4.45 49.81 -38.35
C GLN A 9 3.53 50.52 -37.32
N LEU A 10 3.65 49.99 -36.09
CA LEU A 10 4.26 50.61 -34.90
C LEU A 10 3.66 51.91 -34.33
N GLY A 11 3.07 51.77 -33.14
CA GLY A 11 2.73 52.88 -32.23
C GLY A 11 2.66 52.40 -30.78
N LEU A 12 3.77 52.61 -30.07
CA LEU A 12 4.09 52.24 -28.70
C LEU A 12 3.19 52.94 -27.65
N PHE A 13 2.41 52.19 -26.87
CA PHE A 13 1.86 52.67 -25.59
C PHE A 13 1.94 51.56 -24.54
N ALA A 14 2.85 51.73 -23.59
CA ALA A 14 3.01 50.86 -22.43
C ALA A 14 1.83 51.05 -21.46
N ALA A 15 1.11 49.96 -21.15
CA ALA A 15 0.16 49.92 -20.05
C ALA A 15 0.90 49.54 -18.75
N PRO A 16 0.56 50.12 -17.58
CA PRO A 16 1.21 49.76 -16.33
C PRO A 16 0.79 48.36 -15.88
N ALA A 17 1.76 47.51 -15.57
CA ALA A 17 1.53 46.22 -14.95
C ALA A 17 0.89 46.41 -13.57
N THR A 18 -0.37 45.99 -13.44
CA THR A 18 -1.03 45.89 -12.14
C THR A 18 -0.37 44.74 -11.39
N HIS A 19 0.48 45.05 -10.42
CA HIS A 19 1.01 44.03 -9.52
C HIS A 19 -0.13 43.49 -8.67
N LEU A 20 -0.62 42.29 -9.01
CA LEU A 20 -1.40 41.47 -8.10
C LEU A 20 -0.56 41.25 -6.84
N ALA A 21 -1.03 41.79 -5.72
CA ALA A 21 -0.42 41.50 -4.43
C ALA A 21 -0.53 39.98 -4.19
N VAL A 22 0.62 39.30 -4.18
CA VAL A 22 0.75 37.94 -3.68
C VAL A 22 0.43 38.01 -2.19
N GLY A 23 -0.78 37.62 -1.82
CA GLY A 23 -1.14 37.42 -0.42
C GLY A 23 -0.18 36.41 0.19
N THR A 24 0.39 36.74 1.34
CA THR A 24 1.23 35.84 2.13
C THR A 24 0.45 34.53 2.35
N PRO A 25 1.01 33.35 1.99
CA PRO A 25 0.32 32.09 2.24
C PRO A 25 0.10 31.96 3.74
N THR A 26 -1.17 31.97 4.16
CA THR A 26 -1.54 31.62 5.53
C THR A 26 -1.00 30.21 5.78
N PRO A 27 -0.20 29.96 6.83
CA PRO A 27 0.30 28.62 7.10
C PRO A 27 -0.90 27.71 7.32
N SER A 28 -1.14 26.81 6.37
CA SER A 28 -2.06 25.69 6.56
C SER A 28 -1.64 24.98 7.85
N PRO A 29 -2.55 24.76 8.82
CA PRO A 29 -2.18 24.07 10.04
C PRO A 29 -1.55 22.73 9.66
N GLY A 30 -0.34 22.46 10.19
CA GLY A 30 0.42 21.26 9.86
C GLY A 30 -0.40 19.99 10.13
N VAL A 31 -0.18 18.97 9.32
CA VAL A 31 -0.86 17.67 9.52
C VAL A 31 -0.29 16.98 10.76
N VAL A 32 -1.15 16.61 11.70
CA VAL A 32 -0.81 15.93 12.95
C VAL A 32 -0.96 14.42 12.79
N THR A 33 0.06 13.64 13.13
CA THR A 33 -0.06 12.17 13.17
C THR A 33 -0.91 11.75 14.36
N ASP A 34 -1.88 10.89 14.11
CA ASP A 34 -2.86 10.42 15.08
C ASP A 34 -3.02 8.89 15.00
N PRO A 35 -2.43 8.12 15.92
CA PRO A 35 -2.54 6.66 15.91
C PRO A 35 -3.96 6.17 16.25
N THR A 36 -4.82 7.02 16.79
CA THR A 36 -6.19 6.67 17.18
C THR A 36 -7.25 7.07 16.15
N LEU A 37 -6.82 7.63 15.01
CA LEU A 37 -7.75 8.04 13.96
C LEU A 37 -8.52 6.84 13.43
N MET A 38 -9.84 6.91 13.52
CA MET A 38 -10.75 5.93 12.92
C MET A 38 -11.09 6.32 11.47
N PRO A 39 -11.21 5.35 10.55
CA PRO A 39 -11.59 5.61 9.16
C PRO A 39 -12.98 6.25 9.06
N ASP A 40 -13.18 7.03 8.00
CA ASP A 40 -14.48 7.50 7.55
C ASP A 40 -14.86 6.81 6.22
N PRO A 41 -16.08 6.98 5.71
CA PRO A 41 -16.50 6.33 4.45
C PRO A 41 -15.61 6.68 3.25
N ARG A 42 -14.99 7.87 3.24
CA ARG A 42 -14.07 8.27 2.17
C ARG A 42 -12.76 7.47 2.24
N ALA A 43 -12.21 7.28 3.44
CA ALA A 43 -11.03 6.45 3.65
C ALA A 43 -11.31 4.99 3.25
N GLU A 44 -12.47 4.45 3.63
CA GLU A 44 -12.88 3.10 3.25
C GLU A 44 -13.01 2.94 1.73
N GLN A 45 -13.71 3.86 1.06
CA GLN A 45 -13.83 3.84 -0.41
C GLN A 45 -12.46 3.87 -1.09
N HIS A 46 -11.57 4.78 -0.64
CA HIS A 46 -10.22 4.89 -1.20
C HIS A 46 -9.38 3.63 -0.97
N PHE A 47 -9.58 2.95 0.16
CA PHE A 47 -8.94 1.67 0.42
C PHE A 47 -9.40 0.61 -0.58
N TRP A 48 -10.71 0.40 -0.73
CA TRP A 48 -11.25 -0.64 -1.62
C TRP A 48 -10.95 -0.40 -3.10
N GLN A 49 -10.75 0.85 -3.53
CA GLN A 49 -10.26 1.17 -4.89
C GLN A 49 -8.86 0.60 -5.19
N HIS A 50 -8.09 0.27 -4.15
CA HIS A 50 -6.74 -0.28 -4.26
C HIS A 50 -6.68 -1.76 -3.88
N VAL A 51 -7.80 -2.47 -3.95
CA VAL A 51 -7.88 -3.90 -3.67
C VAL A 51 -8.36 -4.66 -4.90
N VAL A 52 -7.59 -5.65 -5.33
CA VAL A 52 -7.99 -6.61 -6.36
C VAL A 52 -8.51 -7.87 -5.67
N LEU A 53 -9.79 -8.17 -5.88
CA LEU A 53 -10.45 -9.31 -5.28
C LEU A 53 -10.19 -10.58 -6.09
N THR A 54 -10.10 -11.71 -5.40
CA THR A 54 -10.21 -13.05 -6.01
C THR A 54 -11.36 -13.80 -5.33
N PRO A 55 -12.08 -14.69 -6.04
CA PRO A 55 -13.20 -15.43 -5.46
C PRO A 55 -12.79 -16.40 -4.34
N ARG A 56 -11.60 -17.01 -4.44
CA ARG A 56 -11.16 -18.09 -3.54
C ARG A 56 -9.79 -17.87 -2.90
N GLY A 57 -9.09 -16.81 -3.26
CA GLY A 57 -7.71 -16.55 -2.83
C GLY A 57 -7.57 -15.26 -2.02
N CYS A 58 -6.36 -14.70 -2.08
CA CYS A 58 -6.04 -13.44 -1.42
C CYS A 58 -6.78 -12.28 -2.08
N TRP A 59 -7.12 -11.26 -1.30
CA TRP A 59 -7.48 -9.95 -1.82
C TRP A 59 -6.24 -9.09 -1.79
N TYR A 60 -5.77 -8.66 -2.96
CA TYR A 60 -4.45 -8.07 -3.10
C TYR A 60 -4.51 -6.55 -3.00
N TRP A 61 -3.75 -6.01 -2.05
CA TRP A 61 -3.43 -4.60 -2.00
C TRP A 61 -2.53 -4.20 -3.15
N ILE A 62 -2.96 -3.22 -3.95
CA ILE A 62 -2.21 -2.70 -5.11
C ILE A 62 -1.70 -1.26 -4.93
N GLY A 63 -1.76 -0.72 -3.71
CA GLY A 63 -1.29 0.62 -3.39
C GLY A 63 0.18 0.70 -2.95
N ALA A 64 0.45 1.55 -1.96
CA ALA A 64 1.80 1.75 -1.42
C ALA A 64 2.32 0.49 -0.73
N ILE A 65 3.62 0.21 -0.87
CA ILE A 65 4.31 -0.92 -0.26
C ILE A 65 5.51 -0.33 0.49
N SER A 66 5.73 -0.76 1.73
CA SER A 66 6.92 -0.35 2.49
C SER A 66 8.11 -1.26 2.19
N SER A 67 9.30 -0.71 2.33
CA SER A 67 10.58 -1.42 2.27
C SER A 67 11.33 -1.22 3.58
N PRO A 68 12.10 -2.22 4.05
CA PRO A 68 12.34 -3.54 3.44
C PRO A 68 11.25 -4.57 3.76
N ASP A 69 10.20 -4.17 4.48
CA ASP A 69 9.24 -5.10 5.05
C ASP A 69 8.09 -5.48 4.10
N GLY A 70 8.10 -5.13 2.81
CA GLY A 70 7.18 -5.62 1.77
C GLY A 70 5.66 -5.62 2.04
N TYR A 71 5.17 -4.99 3.11
CA TYR A 71 3.75 -4.97 3.45
C TYR A 71 3.07 -3.83 2.72
N GLY A 72 1.79 -4.03 2.39
CA GLY A 72 0.94 -2.93 1.95
C GLY A 72 0.82 -1.85 3.03
N ARG A 73 0.80 -0.58 2.62
CA ARG A 73 0.64 0.58 3.50
C ARG A 73 -0.53 1.43 3.05
N PHE A 74 -1.30 1.89 4.04
CA PHE A 74 -2.43 2.78 3.83
C PHE A 74 -2.35 3.97 4.77
N THR A 75 -2.58 5.14 4.20
CA THR A 75 -2.59 6.41 4.93
C THR A 75 -3.91 7.10 4.67
N PHE A 76 -4.59 7.52 5.73
CA PHE A 76 -5.84 8.28 5.65
C PHE A 76 -5.80 9.51 6.54
N ARG A 77 -6.58 10.52 6.17
CA ARG A 77 -6.56 11.87 6.75
C ARG A 77 -7.96 12.38 7.03
N ARG A 78 -8.15 13.06 8.16
CA ARG A 78 -9.39 13.77 8.53
C ARG A 78 -9.07 14.94 9.45
N ASN A 79 -9.63 16.12 9.19
CA ASN A 79 -9.50 17.31 10.03
C ASN A 79 -8.05 17.60 10.48
N ASN A 80 -7.12 17.69 9.52
CA ASN A 80 -5.67 17.87 9.73
C ASN A 80 -4.98 16.78 10.55
N ARG A 81 -5.66 15.67 10.86
CA ARG A 81 -5.06 14.47 11.46
C ARG A 81 -4.80 13.42 10.38
N GLN A 82 -3.76 12.62 10.56
CA GLN A 82 -3.39 11.54 9.66
C GLN A 82 -3.03 10.28 10.43
N ARG A 83 -3.42 9.12 9.90
CA ARG A 83 -2.94 7.82 10.38
C ARG A 83 -2.36 7.02 9.22
N ALA A 84 -1.18 6.44 9.44
CA ALA A 84 -0.55 5.50 8.53
C ALA A 84 -0.46 4.13 9.21
N ILE A 85 -1.00 3.09 8.58
CA ILE A 85 -0.97 1.71 9.08
C ILE A 85 -0.72 0.72 7.93
N SER A 86 -0.45 -0.55 8.25
CA SER A 86 -0.41 -1.58 7.21
C SER A 86 -1.81 -1.83 6.63
N ALA A 87 -1.88 -2.16 5.35
CA ALA A 87 -3.13 -2.33 4.62
C ALA A 87 -3.99 -3.46 5.22
N HIS A 88 -3.38 -4.59 5.63
CA HIS A 88 -4.09 -5.67 6.29
C HIS A 88 -4.66 -5.26 7.67
N ARG A 89 -3.98 -4.37 8.41
CA ARG A 89 -4.49 -3.83 9.68
C ARG A 89 -5.63 -2.86 9.45
N PHE A 90 -5.61 -2.11 8.35
CA PHE A 90 -6.75 -1.28 7.96
C PHE A 90 -7.98 -2.15 7.66
N ALA A 91 -7.82 -3.25 6.91
CA ALA A 91 -8.93 -4.18 6.66
C ALA A 91 -9.47 -4.80 7.95
N LEU A 92 -8.60 -5.21 8.88
CA LEU A 92 -9.03 -5.69 10.20
C LEU A 92 -9.80 -4.62 10.98
N LEU A 93 -9.36 -3.37 10.94
CA LEU A 93 -10.02 -2.25 11.62
C LEU A 93 -11.44 -1.99 11.06
N LEU A 94 -11.64 -2.18 9.75
CA LEU A 94 -12.97 -2.07 9.14
C LEU A 94 -13.92 -3.18 9.62
N VAL A 95 -13.42 -4.41 9.78
CA VAL A 95 -14.22 -5.56 10.21
C VAL A 95 -14.44 -5.57 11.73
N HIS A 96 -13.48 -5.05 12.50
CA HIS A 96 -13.46 -5.07 13.95
C HIS A 96 -13.15 -3.67 14.54
N PRO A 97 -14.07 -2.71 14.43
CA PRO A 97 -13.85 -1.34 14.89
C PRO A 97 -13.65 -1.24 16.41
N ASP A 98 -14.19 -2.19 17.17
CA ASP A 98 -14.16 -2.21 18.65
C ASP A 98 -12.80 -2.64 19.23
N LEU A 99 -11.87 -3.14 18.41
CA LEU A 99 -10.51 -3.48 18.85
C LEU A 99 -9.70 -2.22 19.25
N GLY A 100 -10.24 -1.03 19.01
CA GLY A 100 -9.64 0.22 19.42
C GLY A 100 -8.34 0.55 18.67
N ALA A 101 -7.71 1.66 19.07
CA ALA A 101 -6.47 2.14 18.48
C ALA A 101 -5.22 1.37 18.97
N ASP A 102 -5.37 0.62 20.07
CA ASP A 102 -4.32 -0.13 20.74
C ASP A 102 -4.06 -1.45 20.00
N ALA A 103 -3.45 -1.24 18.83
CA ALA A 103 -2.98 -2.15 17.81
C ALA A 103 -2.00 -3.27 18.26
N ALA A 104 -2.07 -3.71 19.52
CA ALA A 104 -1.25 -4.81 20.06
C ALA A 104 -1.68 -6.17 19.51
N ASP A 105 -2.90 -6.30 18.98
CA ASP A 105 -3.29 -7.46 18.21
C ASP A 105 -2.59 -7.42 16.85
N ILE A 106 -1.81 -8.47 16.57
CA ILE A 106 -1.06 -8.63 15.34
C ILE A 106 -2.04 -9.12 14.28
N GLY A 107 -2.21 -8.36 13.18
CA GLY A 107 -2.85 -8.88 11.99
C GLY A 107 -1.96 -9.94 11.35
N GLU A 108 -2.23 -11.21 11.62
CA GLU A 108 -1.42 -12.32 11.13
C GLU A 108 -1.89 -12.79 9.75
N HIS A 109 -0.94 -13.04 8.85
CA HIS A 109 -1.20 -13.62 7.53
C HIS A 109 -1.04 -15.14 7.56
N TYR A 110 -2.15 -15.88 7.61
CA TYR A 110 -2.14 -17.35 7.51
C TYR A 110 -1.90 -17.84 6.08
N CYS A 111 -2.30 -17.02 5.10
CA CYS A 111 -2.00 -17.24 3.68
C CYS A 111 -0.54 -16.92 3.30
N ASN A 112 0.27 -16.38 4.23
CA ASN A 112 1.67 -16.02 4.02
C ASN A 112 1.93 -15.04 2.87
N GLU A 113 0.93 -14.21 2.54
CA GLU A 113 0.98 -13.22 1.47
C GLU A 113 0.91 -11.80 2.07
N PRO A 114 2.03 -11.07 2.18
CA PRO A 114 2.12 -9.70 2.72
C PRO A 114 1.15 -8.67 2.13
N LEU A 115 0.71 -8.85 0.87
CA LEU A 115 -0.24 -7.95 0.22
C LEU A 115 -1.70 -8.35 0.43
N CYS A 116 -1.98 -9.46 1.11
CA CYS A 116 -3.36 -9.89 1.34
C CYS A 116 -4.07 -8.98 2.35
N VAL A 117 -5.30 -8.55 2.03
CA VAL A 117 -6.17 -7.76 2.93
C VAL A 117 -7.49 -8.47 3.22
N ARG A 118 -7.66 -9.71 2.75
CA ARG A 118 -8.86 -10.51 2.99
C ARG A 118 -8.92 -10.92 4.46
N VAL A 119 -9.98 -10.51 5.15
CA VAL A 119 -10.18 -10.84 6.56
C VAL A 119 -11.07 -12.08 6.68
N ASP A 120 -10.46 -13.19 7.04
CA ASP A 120 -11.12 -14.44 7.43
C ASP A 120 -10.11 -15.39 8.11
N SER A 121 -10.55 -16.61 8.46
CA SER A 121 -9.71 -17.58 9.18
C SER A 121 -8.52 -18.12 8.39
N ALA A 122 -8.54 -18.07 7.04
CA ALA A 122 -7.47 -18.59 6.18
C ALA A 122 -6.51 -17.50 5.69
N HIS A 123 -6.91 -16.23 5.77
CA HIS A 123 -6.13 -15.08 5.30
C HIS A 123 -5.64 -14.21 6.46
N VAL A 124 -6.19 -13.00 6.60
CA VAL A 124 -5.81 -12.05 7.66
C VAL A 124 -6.74 -12.24 8.84
N ARG A 125 -6.17 -12.49 10.03
CA ARG A 125 -6.94 -12.57 11.27
C ARG A 125 -6.22 -11.92 12.44
N ILE A 126 -7.00 -11.59 13.46
CA ILE A 126 -6.49 -11.13 14.75
C ILE A 126 -5.67 -12.27 15.36
N GLY A 127 -4.42 -11.98 15.68
CA GLY A 127 -3.52 -12.89 16.36
C GLY A 127 -2.85 -12.21 17.55
N THR A 128 -2.33 -13.03 18.46
CA THR A 128 -1.50 -12.55 19.57
C THR A 128 -0.04 -12.67 19.17
N GLN A 129 0.84 -11.86 19.76
CA GLN A 129 2.29 -12.01 19.52
C GLN A 129 2.78 -13.44 19.79
N THR A 130 2.19 -14.11 20.78
CA THR A 130 2.43 -15.52 21.09
C THR A 130 2.00 -16.45 19.96
N ASN A 131 0.79 -16.29 19.41
CA ASN A 131 0.30 -17.11 18.30
C ASN A 131 1.15 -16.95 17.04
N ASN A 132 1.54 -15.71 16.69
CA ASN A 132 2.42 -15.42 15.57
C ASN A 132 3.78 -16.12 15.72
N LEU A 133 4.37 -16.06 16.91
CA LEU A 133 5.64 -16.72 17.21
C LEU A 133 5.50 -18.24 17.14
N THR A 134 4.46 -18.83 17.74
CA THR A 134 4.21 -20.28 17.67
C THR A 134 3.99 -20.76 16.23
N TYR A 135 3.23 -20.02 15.42
CA TYR A 135 3.01 -20.34 14.01
C TYR A 135 4.28 -20.21 13.18
N ALA A 136 5.05 -19.13 13.37
CA ALA A 136 6.35 -18.95 12.72
C ALA A 136 7.34 -20.06 13.12
N VAL A 137 7.31 -20.51 14.38
CA VAL A 137 8.11 -21.64 14.85
C VAL A 137 7.69 -22.93 14.15
N GLY A 138 6.39 -23.24 14.11
CA GLY A 138 5.84 -24.42 13.44
C GLY A 138 6.13 -24.46 11.93
N LEU A 139 6.21 -23.30 11.28
CA LEU A 139 6.61 -23.17 9.87
C LEU A 139 8.14 -23.08 9.65
N GLY A 140 8.95 -23.19 10.70
CA GLY A 140 10.42 -23.09 10.59
C GLY A 140 10.95 -21.67 10.31
N ARG A 141 10.11 -20.64 10.36
CA ARG A 141 10.45 -19.24 10.07
C ARG A 141 11.06 -18.47 11.25
N HIS A 142 11.33 -19.16 12.36
CA HIS A 142 11.92 -18.57 13.58
C HIS A 142 13.45 -18.46 13.55
N ARG A 143 14.12 -19.08 12.55
CA ARG A 143 15.59 -19.20 12.51
C ARG A 143 16.27 -17.95 11.91
N GLY A 144 16.25 -16.82 12.63
CA GLY A 144 17.12 -15.65 12.41
C GLY A 144 17.06 -14.97 11.03
N SER A 145 17.81 -13.88 10.86
CA SER A 145 17.84 -13.04 9.64
C SER A 145 18.51 -13.69 8.41
N ARG A 146 18.57 -15.02 8.32
CA ARG A 146 18.96 -15.64 7.05
C ARG A 146 17.82 -15.39 6.04
N PRO A 147 18.12 -14.87 4.84
CA PRO A 147 17.10 -14.77 3.79
C PRO A 147 16.49 -16.16 3.58
N THR A 148 15.21 -16.31 3.91
CA THR A 148 14.49 -17.58 3.76
C THR A 148 13.97 -17.77 2.33
N THR A 149 14.21 -16.78 1.47
CA THR A 149 13.79 -16.72 0.07
C THR A 149 14.90 -16.09 -0.78
N ALA A 150 15.04 -16.52 -2.04
CA ALA A 150 16.03 -15.98 -2.97
C ALA A 150 15.76 -14.53 -3.40
N ILE A 151 14.51 -14.08 -3.31
CA ILE A 151 14.09 -12.71 -3.62
C ILE A 151 13.69 -12.03 -2.29
N ASP A 152 14.11 -10.78 -2.12
CA ASP A 152 13.65 -9.93 -1.01
C ASP A 152 12.13 -9.77 -1.03
N ARG A 153 11.51 -9.76 0.15
CA ARG A 153 10.05 -9.75 0.29
C ARG A 153 9.41 -8.48 -0.28
N ALA A 154 10.07 -7.32 -0.16
CA ALA A 154 9.57 -6.09 -0.74
C ALA A 154 9.63 -6.14 -2.27
N ALA A 155 10.72 -6.64 -2.83
CA ALA A 155 10.84 -6.85 -4.27
C ALA A 155 9.73 -7.76 -4.83
N ARG A 156 9.48 -8.91 -4.18
CA ARG A 156 8.39 -9.84 -4.57
C ARG A 156 7.02 -9.17 -4.52
N SER A 157 6.76 -8.38 -3.47
CA SER A 157 5.50 -7.67 -3.30
C SER A 157 5.32 -6.59 -4.37
N ILE A 158 6.40 -5.88 -4.73
CA ILE A 158 6.39 -4.92 -5.84
C ILE A 158 6.08 -5.62 -7.16
N MET A 159 6.72 -6.77 -7.46
CA MET A 159 6.47 -7.54 -8.68
C MET A 159 5.01 -8.00 -8.78
N LEU A 160 4.45 -8.55 -7.69
CA LEU A 160 3.05 -8.97 -7.63
C LEU A 160 2.11 -7.79 -7.88
N ARG A 161 2.33 -6.66 -7.20
CA ARG A 161 1.53 -5.44 -7.41
C ARG A 161 1.60 -4.96 -8.85
N THR A 162 2.80 -4.89 -9.43
CA THR A 162 2.99 -4.43 -10.81
C THR A 162 2.22 -5.33 -11.77
N TYR A 163 2.36 -6.66 -11.65
CA TYR A 163 1.60 -7.62 -12.45
C TYR A 163 0.08 -7.38 -12.40
N LEU A 164 -0.48 -7.17 -11.21
CA LEU A 164 -1.92 -6.90 -11.07
C LEU A 164 -2.33 -5.54 -11.64
N ARG A 165 -1.49 -4.50 -11.46
CA ARG A 165 -1.76 -3.17 -12.02
C ARG A 165 -1.70 -3.13 -13.53
N ASP A 166 -0.90 -4.01 -14.13
CA ASP A 166 -0.72 -4.13 -15.58
C ASP A 166 -1.79 -5.04 -16.23
N GLY A 167 -2.80 -5.47 -15.46
CA GLY A 167 -3.92 -6.28 -15.96
C GLY A 167 -3.67 -7.80 -15.91
N GLY A 168 -2.69 -8.24 -15.14
CA GLY A 168 -2.46 -9.65 -14.86
C GLY A 168 -3.66 -10.32 -14.17
N ASP A 169 -3.83 -11.61 -14.42
CA ASP A 169 -4.91 -12.42 -13.85
C ASP A 169 -4.71 -12.66 -12.34
N PRO A 170 -5.60 -12.12 -11.49
CA PRO A 170 -5.43 -12.23 -10.05
C PRO A 170 -5.57 -13.66 -9.52
N ASP A 171 -6.25 -14.56 -10.23
CA ASP A 171 -6.35 -15.97 -9.83
C ASP A 171 -5.02 -16.73 -10.00
N HIS A 172 -4.13 -16.23 -10.86
CA HIS A 172 -2.79 -16.78 -11.06
C HIS A 172 -1.71 -16.13 -10.19
N ALA A 173 -1.98 -14.96 -9.61
CA ALA A 173 -0.98 -14.17 -8.87
C ALA A 173 -0.35 -14.96 -7.72
N HIS A 174 -1.15 -15.70 -6.94
CA HIS A 174 -0.59 -16.49 -5.84
C HIS A 174 0.47 -17.48 -6.35
N ARG A 175 0.14 -18.26 -7.40
CA ARG A 175 1.03 -19.29 -7.97
C ARG A 175 2.32 -18.69 -8.54
N LEU A 176 2.20 -17.60 -9.30
CA LEU A 176 3.34 -16.97 -9.98
C LEU A 176 4.35 -16.35 -9.01
N PHE A 177 3.88 -15.88 -7.86
CA PHE A 177 4.68 -15.15 -6.89
C PHE A 177 4.79 -15.88 -5.54
N GLN A 178 4.55 -17.20 -5.48
CA GLN A 178 4.77 -17.94 -4.22
C GLN A 178 6.24 -17.81 -3.79
N PRO A 179 6.52 -17.62 -2.49
CA PRO A 179 7.88 -17.71 -2.00
C PRO A 179 8.43 -19.12 -2.29
N VAL A 180 9.51 -19.20 -3.07
CA VAL A 180 10.24 -20.46 -3.23
C VAL A 180 10.91 -20.77 -1.88
N PRO A 181 10.64 -21.93 -1.26
CA PRO A 181 11.33 -22.31 -0.03
C PRO A 181 12.84 -22.37 -0.26
N ALA A 182 13.65 -21.86 0.67
CA ALA A 182 15.12 -21.90 0.57
C ALA A 182 15.67 -23.29 0.20
N ALA A 183 15.06 -24.37 0.69
CA ALA A 183 15.47 -25.74 0.38
C ALA A 183 15.38 -26.12 -1.12
N ALA A 184 14.49 -25.48 -1.88
CA ALA A 184 14.37 -25.68 -3.32
C ALA A 184 15.34 -24.77 -4.11
N ALA A 185 15.77 -23.65 -3.53
CA ALA A 185 16.75 -22.75 -4.15
C ALA A 185 18.17 -23.35 -4.13
N ASP A 186 18.53 -24.06 -3.06
CA ASP A 186 19.82 -24.77 -2.93
C ASP A 186 19.97 -25.88 -3.99
N GLN A 187 18.88 -26.58 -4.34
CA GLN A 187 18.89 -27.63 -5.37
C GLN A 187 19.07 -27.08 -6.80
N LEU A 188 18.80 -25.79 -7.01
CA LEU A 188 18.93 -25.12 -8.30
C LEU A 188 20.28 -24.39 -8.46
N GLY A 189 21.18 -24.46 -7.48
CA GLY A 189 22.52 -23.88 -7.56
C GLY A 189 22.53 -22.36 -7.73
N LEU A 190 21.52 -21.68 -7.18
CA LEU A 190 21.38 -20.21 -7.26
C LEU A 190 22.15 -19.46 -6.16
N PHE A 191 22.97 -20.18 -5.39
CA PHE A 191 23.94 -19.67 -4.41
C PHE A 191 25.22 -20.48 -4.48
#